data_AF-A0A352D701-F1
#
_entry.id   AF-A0A352D701-F1
#
_cell.length_a   1.000
_cell.length_b   1.000
_cell.length_c   1.000
_cell.angle_alpha   90.00
_cell.angle_beta   90.00
_cell.angle_gamma   90.00
#
_symmetry.space_group_name_H-M   'P 1'
#
loop_
_entity.id
_entity.type
_entity.pdbx_description
1 polymer ?
#
loop_
_entity_poly.entity_id
_entity_poly.type
_entity_poly.pdbx_seq_one_letter_code
_entity_poly.pdbx_strand_id
1 'polypeptide(L)'
;MTQGFAAGAALADNMVAMLFFWEGLLVFLYTFIALSQNTHAAKRTAMKAFLINAVTDLCLLAGVTITGYIAGTMSMSDISANKLTLDYGWSLFAYVLLLIGAVSKAGAFPFHTWIP
;
A
#
# COMPACT_ATOMS: atom_id res chain seq x y z
N MET A 1 7.93 -13.56 -11.79
CA MET A 1 6.60 -12.97 -11.54
C MET A 1 6.68 -11.75 -10.63
N THR A 2 7.20 -11.84 -9.41
CA THR A 2 7.32 -10.68 -8.48
C THR A 2 8.09 -9.49 -9.06
N GLN A 3 9.17 -9.72 -9.81
CA GLN A 3 9.91 -8.66 -10.51
C GLN A 3 9.05 -7.86 -11.51
N GLY A 4 8.10 -8.51 -12.18
CA GLY A 4 7.21 -7.85 -13.13
C GLY A 4 6.23 -6.91 -12.45
N PHE A 5 5.68 -7.30 -11.30
CA PHE A 5 4.83 -6.44 -10.49
C PHE A 5 5.61 -5.29 -9.84
N ALA A 6 6.85 -5.54 -9.40
CA ALA A 6 7.71 -4.48 -8.87
C ALA A 6 8.05 -3.44 -9.94
N ALA A 7 8.43 -3.88 -11.15
CA ALA A 7 8.65 -2.99 -12.28
C ALA A 7 7.38 -2.25 -12.70
N GLY A 8 6.23 -2.94 -12.72
CA GLY A 8 4.93 -2.34 -13.02
C GLY A 8 4.55 -1.25 -12.04
N ALA A 9 4.75 -1.47 -10.73
CA ALA A 9 4.51 -0.45 -9.71
C ALA A 9 5.46 0.75 -9.85
N ALA A 10 6.73 0.51 -10.14
CA ALA A 10 7.74 1.57 -10.29
C ALA A 10 7.54 2.42 -11.56
N LEU A 11 6.99 1.83 -12.62
CA LEU A 11 6.75 2.51 -13.91
C LEU A 11 5.34 3.10 -14.03
N ALA A 12 4.44 2.81 -13.08
CA ALA A 12 3.08 3.29 -13.13
C ALA A 12 3.02 4.79 -12.81
N ASP A 13 2.58 5.59 -13.79
CA ASP A 13 2.27 7.00 -13.56
C ASP A 13 0.87 7.19 -12.93
N ASN A 14 -0.05 6.26 -13.13
CA ASN A 14 -1.38 6.33 -12.55
C ASN A 14 -1.41 5.67 -11.16
N MET A 15 -1.92 6.37 -10.15
CA MET A 15 -1.98 5.86 -8.77
C MET A 15 -2.78 4.55 -8.64
N VAL A 16 -3.85 4.38 -9.43
CA VAL A 16 -4.66 3.14 -9.43
C VAL A 16 -3.86 1.98 -10.02
N ALA A 17 -3.13 2.22 -11.11
CA ALA A 17 -2.26 1.21 -11.71
C ALA A 17 -1.12 0.82 -10.76
N MET A 18 -0.51 1.81 -10.08
CA MET A 18 0.50 1.56 -9.05
C MET A 18 -0.07 0.69 -7.93
N LEU A 19 -1.26 1.01 -7.39
CA LEU A 19 -1.91 0.19 -6.36
C LEU A 19 -2.18 -1.24 -6.83
N PHE A 20 -2.65 -1.42 -8.07
CA PHE A 20 -2.88 -2.76 -8.62
C PHE A 20 -1.60 -3.61 -8.64
N PHE A 21 -0.49 -3.03 -9.13
CA PHE A 21 0.78 -3.74 -9.15
C PHE A 21 1.33 -3.98 -7.74
N TRP A 22 1.14 -3.01 -6.85
CA TRP A 22 1.55 -3.11 -5.45
C TRP A 22 0.81 -4.24 -4.74
N GLU A 23 -0.53 -4.29 -4.79
CA GLU A 23 -1.32 -5.36 -4.18
C GLU A 23 -0.99 -6.74 -4.76
N GLY A 24 -0.72 -6.81 -6.07
CA GLY A 24 -0.23 -8.02 -6.71
C GLY A 24 1.03 -8.59 -6.03
N LEU A 25 2.00 -7.75 -5.67
CA LEU A 25 3.21 -8.20 -4.95
C LEU A 25 2.89 -8.90 -3.64
N LEU A 26 1.93 -8.39 -2.87
CA LEU A 26 1.57 -8.96 -1.58
C LEU A 26 0.84 -10.28 -1.72
N VAL A 27 -0.08 -10.39 -2.67
CA VAL A 27 -0.79 -11.65 -2.94
C VAL A 27 0.22 -12.77 -3.22
N PHE A 28 1.25 -12.52 -4.03
CA PHE A 28 2.28 -13.52 -4.29
C PHE A 28 3.15 -13.80 -3.06
N LEU A 29 3.54 -12.78 -2.30
CA LEU A 29 4.32 -12.96 -1.07
C LEU A 29 3.58 -13.83 -0.06
N TYR A 30 2.30 -13.55 0.18
CA TYR A 30 1.44 -14.34 1.07
C TYR A 30 1.23 -15.75 0.56
N THR A 31 1.05 -15.92 -0.75
CA THR A 31 0.91 -17.26 -1.35
C THR A 31 2.16 -18.10 -1.10
N PHE A 32 3.37 -17.53 -1.28
CA PHE A 32 4.61 -18.26 -1.01
C PHE A 32 4.77 -18.61 0.47
N ILE A 33 4.43 -17.69 1.38
CA ILE A 33 4.48 -17.96 2.83
C ILE A 33 3.49 -19.07 3.20
N ALA A 34 2.27 -19.03 2.65
CA ALA A 34 1.23 -20.03 2.90
C ALA A 34 1.62 -21.43 2.38
N LEU A 35 2.35 -21.52 1.26
CA LEU A 35 2.88 -22.77 0.73
C LEU A 35 4.06 -23.33 1.55
N SER A 36 4.78 -22.48 2.29
CA SER A 36 6.01 -22.86 2.99
C SER A 36 5.79 -23.56 4.33
N GLN A 37 4.70 -23.27 5.07
CA GLN A 37 4.57 -23.65 6.48
C GLN A 37 3.18 -24.21 6.81
N ASN A 38 3.11 -25.46 7.26
CA ASN A 38 1.85 -26.13 7.62
C ASN A 38 1.72 -26.38 9.14
N THR A 39 1.96 -25.35 9.97
CA THR A 39 1.86 -25.43 11.44
C THR A 39 0.75 -24.52 11.98
N HIS A 40 0.11 -24.91 13.09
CA HIS A 40 -0.96 -24.13 13.73
C HIS A 40 -0.50 -22.75 14.21
N ALA A 41 0.75 -22.63 14.67
CA ALA A 41 1.35 -21.34 15.06
C ALA A 41 1.52 -20.41 13.85
N ALA A 42 1.99 -20.93 12.70
CA ALA A 42 2.13 -20.16 11.48
C ALA A 42 0.79 -19.61 10.97
N LYS A 43 -0.31 -20.38 11.09
CA LYS A 43 -1.66 -19.91 10.71
C LYS A 43 -2.12 -18.70 11.52
N ARG A 44 -1.86 -18.68 12.84
CA ARG A 44 -2.24 -17.55 13.71
C ARG A 44 -1.42 -16.29 13.38
N THR A 45 -0.12 -16.44 13.13
CA THR A 45 0.75 -15.33 12.72
C THR A 45 0.38 -14.80 11.34
N ALA A 46 0.09 -15.69 10.38
CA ALA A 46 -0.37 -15.31 9.04
C ALA A 46 -1.68 -14.53 9.06
N MET A 47 -2.66 -14.95 9.88
CA MET A 47 -3.92 -14.21 10.04
C MET A 47 -3.72 -12.80 10.63
N LYS A 48 -2.81 -12.65 11.61
CA LYS A 48 -2.47 -11.32 12.14
C LYS A 48 -1.82 -10.44 11.08
N ALA A 49 -0.84 -10.98 10.35
CA ALA A 49 -0.15 -10.26 9.27
C ALA A 49 -1.12 -9.83 8.17
N PHE A 50 -2.05 -10.72 7.79
CA PHE A 50 -3.09 -10.43 6.81
C PHE A 50 -4.04 -9.33 7.27
N LEU A 51 -4.52 -9.38 8.52
CA LEU A 51 -5.42 -8.35 9.05
C LEU A 51 -4.76 -6.98 9.12
N ILE A 52 -3.49 -6.92 9.55
CA ILE A 52 -2.72 -5.68 9.63
C ILE A 52 -2.59 -5.08 8.22
N ASN A 53 -2.15 -5.87 7.23
CA ASN A 53 -2.02 -5.36 5.87
C ASN A 53 -3.37 -4.97 5.26
N ALA A 54 -4.42 -5.78 5.45
CA ALA A 54 -5.76 -5.44 4.94
C ALA A 54 -6.26 -4.08 5.46
N VAL A 55 -6.05 -3.77 6.74
CA VAL A 55 -6.43 -2.46 7.31
C VAL A 55 -5.58 -1.34 6.71
N THR A 56 -4.27 -1.55 6.56
CA THR A 56 -3.37 -0.51 6.07
C THR A 56 -3.55 -0.26 4.57
N ASP A 57 -3.99 -1.27 3.83
CA ASP A 57 -4.29 -1.20 2.40
C ASP A 57 -5.58 -0.44 2.16
N LEU A 58 -6.57 -0.60 3.05
CA LEU A 58 -7.76 0.25 3.05
C LEU A 58 -7.41 1.72 3.36
N CYS A 59 -6.49 1.96 4.30
CA CYS A 59 -5.98 3.32 4.55
C CYS A 59 -5.30 3.90 3.30
N LEU A 60 -4.45 3.11 2.63
CA LEU A 60 -3.76 3.52 1.41
C LEU A 60 -4.76 3.84 0.29
N LEU A 61 -5.75 2.98 0.07
CA LEU A 61 -6.84 3.20 -0.91
C LEU A 61 -7.62 4.48 -0.62
N ALA A 62 -7.96 4.73 0.65
CA ALA A 62 -8.63 5.96 1.04
C ALA A 62 -7.74 7.19 0.79
N GLY A 63 -6.46 7.12 1.14
CA GLY A 63 -5.48 8.19 0.89
C GLY A 63 -5.33 8.52 -0.59
N VAL A 64 -5.20 7.51 -1.46
CA VAL A 64 -5.14 7.69 -2.92
C VAL A 64 -6.43 8.30 -3.46
N THR A 65 -7.59 7.80 -3.00
CA THR A 65 -8.89 8.30 -3.44
C THR A 65 -9.08 9.78 -3.11
N ILE A 66 -8.77 10.18 -1.88
CA ILE A 66 -8.87 11.58 -1.45
C ILE A 66 -7.86 12.44 -2.21
N THR A 67 -6.63 11.96 -2.41
CA THR A 67 -5.60 12.67 -3.18
C THR A 67 -6.06 12.92 -4.61
N GLY A 68 -6.58 11.89 -5.29
CA GLY A 68 -7.09 12.02 -6.65
C GLY A 68 -8.31 12.94 -6.74
N TYR A 69 -9.17 12.95 -5.72
CA TYR A 69 -10.30 13.89 -5.64
C TYR A 69 -9.84 15.35 -5.50
N ILE A 70 -8.87 15.62 -4.63
CA ILE A 70 -8.33 16.98 -4.43
C ILE A 70 -7.55 17.44 -5.67
N ALA A 71 -6.77 16.55 -6.29
CA ALA A 71 -5.96 16.86 -7.46
C ALA A 71 -6.76 16.93 -8.77
N GLY A 72 -7.97 16.35 -8.80
CA GLY A 72 -8.79 16.21 -10.02
C GLY A 72 -8.23 15.22 -11.04
N THR A 73 -7.18 14.47 -10.70
CA THR A 73 -6.49 13.52 -11.57
C THR A 73 -5.88 12.39 -10.74
N MET A 74 -5.69 11.22 -11.38
CA MET A 74 -4.98 10.08 -10.81
C MET A 74 -3.56 9.93 -11.37
N SER A 75 -3.12 10.84 -12.26
CA SER A 75 -1.73 10.87 -12.75
C SER A 75 -0.81 11.52 -11.72
N MET A 76 0.22 10.79 -11.32
CA MET A 76 1.24 11.29 -10.40
C MET A 76 2.06 12.42 -11.02
N SER A 77 2.33 12.36 -12.33
CA SER A 77 2.99 13.45 -13.06
C SER A 77 2.20 14.75 -13.00
N ASP A 78 0.88 14.69 -13.20
CA ASP A 78 0.02 15.87 -13.12
C ASP A 78 -0.09 16.40 -11.68
N ILE A 79 -0.18 15.52 -10.67
CA ILE A 79 -0.20 15.89 -9.25
C ILE A 79 1.10 16.62 -8.87
N SER A 80 2.24 16.11 -9.34
CA SER A 80 3.56 16.70 -9.11
C SER A 80 3.70 18.07 -9.78
N ALA A 81 3.26 18.20 -11.04
CA ALA A 81 3.33 19.44 -11.79
C ALA A 81 2.46 20.55 -11.19
N ASN A 82 1.26 20.22 -10.70
CA ASN A 82 0.32 21.17 -10.13
C ASN A 82 0.65 21.57 -8.67
N LYS A 83 1.72 21.04 -8.09
CA LYS A 83 2.16 21.29 -6.70
C LYS A 83 0.98 21.27 -5.72
N LEU A 84 0.33 20.11 -5.58
CA LEU A 84 -0.77 19.94 -4.63
C LEU A 84 -0.35 20.49 -3.27
N THR A 85 -0.95 21.62 -2.88
CA THR A 85 -0.57 22.30 -1.64
C THR A 85 -1.24 21.59 -0.48
N LEU A 86 -0.45 21.30 0.56
CA LEU A 86 -0.94 20.74 1.81
C LEU A 86 -1.70 21.84 2.57
N ASP A 87 -2.97 22.06 2.23
CA ASP A 87 -3.86 22.89 3.04
C ASP A 87 -4.31 22.13 4.29
N TYR A 88 -4.52 22.85 5.40
CA TYR A 88 -4.97 22.24 6.65
C TYR A 88 -6.38 21.65 6.48
N GLY A 89 -6.48 20.32 6.44
CA GLY A 89 -7.76 19.61 6.23
C GLY A 89 -7.60 18.26 5.53
N TRP A 90 -8.36 18.06 4.45
CA TRP A 90 -8.41 16.80 3.71
C TRP A 90 -7.08 16.37 3.10
N SER A 91 -6.22 17.33 2.71
CA SER A 91 -4.90 17.02 2.13
C SER A 91 -3.95 16.40 3.17
N LEU A 92 -3.95 16.92 4.40
CA LEU A 92 -3.19 16.36 5.51
C LEU A 92 -3.71 14.97 5.90
N PHE A 93 -5.03 14.80 5.93
CA PHE A 93 -5.64 13.50 6.22
C PHE A 93 -5.28 12.45 5.16
N ALA A 94 -5.32 12.82 3.87
CA ALA A 94 -4.88 11.97 2.77
C ALA A 94 -3.40 11.59 2.91
N TYR A 95 -2.54 12.56 3.23
CA TYR A 95 -1.11 12.33 3.45
C TYR A 95 -0.86 11.33 4.59
N VAL A 96 -1.53 11.50 5.73
CA VAL A 96 -1.40 10.58 6.88
C VAL A 96 -1.85 9.16 6.50
N LEU A 97 -2.96 9.03 5.77
CA LEU A 97 -3.45 7.73 5.30
C LEU A 97 -2.48 7.04 4.33
N LEU A 98 -1.91 7.79 3.39
CA LEU A 98 -0.87 7.29 2.48
C LEU A 98 0.38 6.87 3.26
N LEU A 99 0.78 7.65 4.26
CA LEU A 99 1.95 7.38 5.10
C LEU A 99 1.75 6.09 5.91
N ILE A 100 0.58 5.90 6.51
CA ILE A 100 0.24 4.65 7.21
C ILE A 100 0.42 3.47 6.27
N GLY A 101 -0.19 3.51 5.08
CA GLY A 101 -0.04 2.45 4.08
C GLY A 101 1.42 2.17 3.71
N ALA A 102 2.19 3.22 3.41
CA ALA A 102 3.59 3.08 3.01
C ALA A 102 4.48 2.50 4.13
N VAL A 103 4.33 2.99 5.37
CA VAL A 103 5.10 2.54 6.54
C VAL A 103 4.78 1.08 6.88
N SER A 104 3.49 0.71 6.82
CA SER A 104 3.06 -0.67 7.07
C SER A 104 3.64 -1.64 6.06
N LYS A 105 3.59 -1.30 4.76
CA LYS A 105 4.18 -2.12 3.68
C LYS A 105 5.70 -2.23 3.79
N ALA A 106 6.37 -1.20 4.31
CA ALA A 106 7.82 -1.23 4.56
C ALA A 106 8.23 -2.07 5.78
N GLY A 107 7.27 -2.57 6.57
CA GLY A 107 7.57 -3.28 7.82
C GLY A 107 8.17 -2.38 8.90
N ALA A 108 7.95 -1.06 8.82
CA ALA A 108 8.50 -0.11 9.77
C ALA A 108 7.69 -0.06 11.07
N PHE A 109 8.27 0.48 12.14
CA PHE A 109 7.59 0.70 13.42
C PHE A 109 6.35 1.61 13.21
N PRO A 110 5.16 1.28 13.75
CA PRO A 110 4.83 0.21 14.71
C PRO A 110 4.46 -1.15 14.08
N PHE A 111 4.34 -1.24 12.76
CA PHE A 111 3.79 -2.41 12.06
C PHE A 111 4.77 -3.55 11.80
N HIS A 112 6.05 -3.42 12.18
CA HIS A 112 7.11 -4.42 11.99
C HIS A 112 6.77 -5.89 12.34
N THR A 113 5.82 -6.12 13.26
CA THR A 113 5.49 -7.45 13.78
C THR A 113 4.96 -8.46 12.76
N TRP A 114 4.60 -8.05 11.53
CA TRP A 114 4.17 -8.97 10.48
C TRP A 114 5.35 -9.62 9.74
N ILE A 115 6.54 -9.03 9.82
CA ILE A 115 7.79 -9.57 9.29
C ILE A 115 8.54 -10.24 10.47
N PRO A 116 8.93 -11.51 10.37
CA PRO A 116 9.67 -12.21 11.42
C PRO A 116 11.08 -11.64 11.65
#